data_AF-A0A8S3SD87-F1
#
_entry.id   AF-A0A8S3SD87-F1
#
_cell.length_a   1.000
_cell.length_b   1.000
_cell.length_c   1.000
_cell.angle_alpha   90.00
_cell.angle_beta   90.00
_cell.angle_gamma   90.00
#
_symmetry.space_group_name_H-M   'P 1'
#
loop_
_entity.id
_entity.type
_entity.pdbx_description
1 polymer ?
#
loop_
_entity_poly.entity_id
_entity_poly.type
_entity_poly.pdbx_seq_one_letter_code
_entity_poly.pdbx_strand_id
1 'polypeptide(L)'
;MAIPYVTLDTLCKKYLKEDLPSTLSLSPYANTISIRGDKMRIDADVFKNLFDKTVKNILTLLKELFKRKVESVALLLLVGGFSECTLLQAEIKKTFISESDVPEESSLTVLKGAVLFGHNSEVIFSRKTRVTGGVGCTPILIRKCDQQHYIERNDQQYCNGAFDIIMRKDTNVRKGTTVKKIYHSIKR
;
A
#
# COMPACT_ATOMS: atom_id res chain seq x y z
N MET A 1 -12.48 0.35 22.87
CA MET A 1 -13.17 1.47 22.21
C MET A 1 -14.67 1.26 22.39
N ALA A 2 -15.37 2.16 23.07
CA ALA A 2 -16.83 2.09 23.18
C ALA A 2 -17.44 2.91 22.05
N ILE A 3 -18.35 2.34 21.26
CA ILE A 3 -19.16 3.13 20.32
C ILE A 3 -20.29 3.74 21.16
N PRO A 4 -20.33 5.07 21.36
CA PRO A 4 -21.30 5.67 22.28
C PRO A 4 -22.71 5.53 21.72
N TYR A 5 -23.64 4.99 22.53
CA TYR A 5 -25.06 4.89 22.18
C TYR A 5 -25.61 6.22 21.66
N VAL A 6 -25.33 7.32 22.37
CA VAL A 6 -25.84 8.66 22.06
C VAL A 6 -25.44 9.09 20.64
N THR A 7 -24.20 8.81 20.22
CA THR A 7 -23.73 9.16 18.89
C THR A 7 -24.49 8.38 17.82
N LEU A 8 -24.66 7.07 18.00
CA LEU A 8 -25.41 6.23 17.05
C LEU A 8 -26.89 6.61 17.00
N ASP A 9 -27.53 6.84 18.14
CA ASP A 9 -28.93 7.26 18.23
C ASP A 9 -29.16 8.62 17.55
N THR A 10 -28.24 9.57 17.73
CA THR A 10 -28.27 10.86 17.04
C THR A 10 -28.16 10.69 15.52
N LEU A 11 -27.31 9.77 15.06
CA LEU A 11 -27.16 9.46 13.63
C LEU A 11 -28.43 8.80 13.09
N CYS A 12 -29.04 7.83 13.79
CA CYS A 12 -30.31 7.23 13.40
C CYS A 12 -31.42 8.27 13.28
N LYS A 13 -31.58 9.15 14.28
CA LYS A 13 -32.59 10.22 14.23
C LYS A 13 -32.36 11.19 13.06
N LYS A 14 -31.09 11.50 12.76
CA LYS A 14 -30.73 12.42 11.68
C LYS A 14 -30.96 11.82 10.28
N TYR A 15 -30.54 10.57 10.06
CA TYR A 15 -30.50 9.97 8.73
C TYR A 15 -31.69 9.04 8.44
N LEU A 16 -32.21 8.37 9.46
CA LEU A 16 -33.30 7.38 9.35
C LEU A 16 -34.62 7.89 9.93
N LYS A 17 -34.63 9.05 10.61
CA LYS A 17 -35.80 9.64 11.28
C LYS A 17 -36.43 8.74 12.36
N GLU A 18 -35.67 7.77 12.86
CA GLU A 18 -36.06 6.83 13.92
C GLU A 18 -34.98 6.78 15.01
N ASP A 19 -35.34 6.33 16.21
CA ASP A 19 -34.36 6.02 17.25
C ASP A 19 -33.63 4.70 17.00
N LEU A 20 -32.42 4.57 17.57
CA LEU A 20 -31.58 3.40 17.37
C LEU A 20 -32.26 2.07 17.80
N PRO A 21 -32.93 1.98 18.96
CA PRO A 21 -33.67 0.77 19.34
C PRO A 21 -34.73 0.34 18.32
N SER A 22 -35.52 1.29 17.81
CA SER A 22 -36.58 1.02 16.83
C SER A 22 -35.98 0.51 15.51
N THR A 23 -34.95 1.19 15.00
CA THR A 23 -34.24 0.77 13.80
C THR A 23 -33.60 -0.61 13.97
N LEU A 24 -32.98 -0.90 15.12
CA LEU A 24 -32.37 -2.21 15.38
C LEU A 24 -33.41 -3.32 15.41
N SER A 25 -34.59 -3.08 15.98
CA SER A 25 -35.67 -4.07 16.08
C SER A 25 -36.23 -4.49 14.71
N LEU A 26 -36.22 -3.58 13.74
CA LEU A 26 -36.63 -3.84 12.36
C LEU A 26 -35.51 -4.39 11.47
N SER A 27 -34.27 -4.36 11.96
CA SER A 27 -33.10 -4.80 11.19
C SER A 27 -32.90 -6.33 11.28
N PRO A 28 -32.10 -6.92 10.37
CA PRO A 28 -31.65 -8.30 10.49
C PRO A 28 -30.86 -8.60 11.78
N TYR A 29 -30.46 -7.57 12.52
CA TYR A 29 -29.62 -7.66 13.71
C TYR A 29 -30.42 -7.60 15.02
N ALA A 30 -31.75 -7.59 14.98
CA ALA A 30 -32.61 -7.47 16.17
C ALA A 30 -32.28 -8.49 17.29
N ASN A 31 -31.87 -9.70 16.91
CA ASN A 31 -31.53 -10.78 17.85
C ASN A 31 -30.03 -10.88 18.17
N THR A 32 -29.18 -10.15 17.44
CA THR A 32 -27.71 -10.25 17.54
C THR A 32 -27.07 -8.97 18.07
N ILE A 33 -27.80 -7.86 18.09
CA ILE A 33 -27.36 -6.59 18.69
C ILE A 33 -28.37 -6.20 19.77
N SER A 34 -27.87 -5.97 20.98
CA SER A 34 -28.68 -5.48 22.10
C SER A 34 -28.04 -4.28 22.77
N ILE A 35 -28.86 -3.43 23.38
CA ILE A 35 -28.42 -2.23 24.09
C ILE A 35 -28.71 -2.43 25.57
N ARG A 36 -27.71 -2.24 26.42
CA ARG A 36 -27.88 -2.24 27.89
C ARG A 36 -27.22 -1.00 28.47
N GLY A 37 -28.04 -0.06 28.95
CA GLY A 37 -27.58 1.26 29.37
C GLY A 37 -27.00 2.04 28.20
N ASP A 38 -25.77 2.52 28.35
CA ASP A 38 -25.01 3.24 27.33
C ASP A 38 -24.18 2.32 26.40
N LYS A 39 -24.27 1.00 26.58
CA LYS A 39 -23.42 0.01 25.90
C LYS A 39 -24.21 -0.79 24.87
N MET A 40 -23.64 -0.89 23.67
CA MET A 40 -24.07 -1.82 22.63
C MET A 40 -23.31 -3.14 22.78
N ARG A 41 -24.06 -4.25 22.73
CA ARG A 41 -23.53 -5.61 22.71
C ARG A 41 -23.82 -6.21 21.35
N ILE A 42 -22.78 -6.68 20.69
CA ILE A 42 -22.84 -7.27 19.36
C ILE A 42 -22.44 -8.73 19.52
N ASP A 43 -23.22 -9.62 18.92
CA ASP A 43 -22.84 -11.02 18.81
C ASP A 43 -21.47 -11.17 18.15
N ALA A 44 -20.70 -12.15 18.61
CA ALA A 44 -19.32 -12.32 18.16
C ALA A 44 -19.23 -12.58 16.65
N ASP A 45 -20.16 -13.33 16.07
CA ASP A 45 -20.12 -13.68 14.65
C ASP A 45 -20.53 -12.49 13.77
N VAL A 46 -21.50 -11.70 14.22
CA VAL A 46 -21.82 -10.41 13.57
C VAL A 46 -20.62 -9.48 13.60
N PHE A 47 -19.92 -9.39 14.74
CA PHE A 47 -18.74 -8.54 14.85
C PHE A 47 -17.59 -9.01 13.94
N LYS A 48 -17.33 -10.32 13.86
CA LYS A 48 -16.32 -10.87 12.95
C LYS A 48 -16.62 -10.53 11.49
N ASN A 49 -17.89 -10.63 11.08
CA ASN A 49 -18.33 -10.32 9.72
C ASN A 49 -18.05 -8.87 9.29
N LEU A 50 -17.85 -7.94 10.23
CA LEU A 50 -17.43 -6.58 9.90
C LEU A 50 -16.04 -6.52 9.25
N PHE A 51 -15.18 -7.50 9.54
CA PHE A 51 -13.81 -7.56 9.03
C PHE A 51 -13.65 -8.42 7.77
N ASP A 52 -14.66 -9.22 7.42
CA ASP A 52 -14.65 -10.16 6.31
C ASP A 52 -14.16 -9.55 5.00
N LYS A 53 -14.76 -8.42 4.61
CA LYS A 53 -14.41 -7.73 3.37
C LYS A 53 -12.95 -7.27 3.39
N THR A 54 -12.51 -6.71 4.50
CA THR A 54 -11.14 -6.22 4.67
C THR A 54 -10.14 -7.37 4.60
N VAL A 55 -10.39 -8.46 5.34
CA VAL A 55 -9.53 -9.65 5.34
C VAL A 55 -9.46 -10.27 3.94
N LYS A 56 -10.61 -10.47 3.27
CA LYS A 56 -10.66 -11.01 1.89
C LYS A 56 -9.86 -10.15 0.91
N ASN A 57 -9.96 -8.83 1.01
CA ASN A 57 -9.20 -7.92 0.16
C ASN A 57 -7.68 -8.03 0.40
N ILE A 58 -7.24 -8.15 1.66
CA ILE A 58 -5.83 -8.35 2.00
C ILE A 58 -5.33 -9.68 1.44
N LEU A 59 -6.07 -10.79 1.62
CA LEU A 59 -5.69 -12.09 1.06
C LEU A 59 -5.60 -12.05 -0.47
N THR A 60 -6.50 -11.33 -1.13
CA THR A 60 -6.49 -11.18 -2.59
C THR A 60 -5.22 -10.44 -3.04
N LEU A 61 -4.87 -9.35 -2.36
CA LEU A 61 -3.64 -8.62 -2.64
C LEU A 61 -2.40 -9.50 -2.45
N LEU A 62 -2.33 -10.27 -1.37
CA LEU A 62 -1.22 -11.19 -1.10
C LEU A 62 -1.11 -12.27 -2.19
N LYS A 63 -2.23 -12.85 -2.63
CA LYS A 63 -2.25 -13.82 -3.75
C LYS A 63 -1.72 -13.23 -5.05
N GLU A 64 -2.10 -11.99 -5.38
CA GLU A 64 -1.58 -11.31 -6.58
C GLU A 64 -0.08 -11.04 -6.50
N LEU A 65 0.42 -10.66 -5.33
CA LEU A 65 1.85 -10.43 -5.10
C LEU A 65 2.67 -11.71 -5.28
N PHE A 66 2.21 -12.82 -4.70
CA PHE A 66 2.90 -14.10 -4.83
C PHE A 66 2.91 -14.61 -6.27
N LYS A 67 1.82 -14.43 -7.03
CA LYS A 67 1.78 -14.80 -8.46
C LYS A 67 2.77 -14.04 -9.34
N ARG A 68 3.05 -12.77 -9.02
CA ARG A 68 3.79 -11.88 -9.93
C ARG A 68 5.30 -11.88 -9.73
N LYS A 69 5.80 -12.18 -8.52
CA LYS A 69 7.17 -11.78 -8.15
C LYS A 69 7.93 -12.73 -7.22
N VAL A 70 7.35 -13.84 -6.77
CA VAL A 70 7.98 -14.66 -5.74
C VAL A 70 7.90 -16.15 -6.07
N GLU A 71 9.05 -16.77 -6.32
CA GLU A 71 9.15 -18.22 -6.54
C GLU A 71 8.94 -19.00 -5.23
N SER A 72 9.43 -18.47 -4.11
CA SER A 72 9.24 -19.03 -2.76
C SER A 72 9.30 -17.94 -1.69
N VAL A 73 8.41 -18.03 -0.69
CA VAL A 73 8.37 -17.13 0.47
C VAL A 73 8.73 -17.94 1.71
N ALA A 74 9.90 -17.65 2.29
CA ALA A 74 10.36 -18.31 3.51
C ALA A 74 9.58 -17.83 4.74
N LEU A 75 9.34 -16.51 4.84
CA LEU A 75 8.68 -15.88 5.99
C LEU A 75 7.81 -14.71 5.54
N LEU A 76 6.59 -14.64 6.06
CA LEU A 76 5.68 -13.51 5.94
C LEU A 76 5.64 -12.74 7.27
N LEU A 77 6.35 -11.62 7.33
CA LEU A 77 6.39 -10.76 8.51
C LEU A 77 5.24 -9.74 8.47
N LEU A 78 4.32 -9.82 9.43
CA LEU A 78 3.13 -8.97 9.49
C LEU A 78 3.33 -7.81 10.49
N VAL A 79 3.50 -6.60 9.96
CA VAL A 79 3.77 -5.38 10.76
C VAL A 79 2.62 -4.37 10.70
N GLY A 80 2.57 -3.46 11.67
CA GLY A 80 1.51 -2.45 11.85
C GLY A 80 0.38 -2.94 12.76
N GLY A 81 -0.35 -2.04 13.41
CA GLY A 81 -1.31 -2.43 14.46
C GLY A 81 -2.43 -3.39 14.01
N PHE A 82 -2.80 -3.40 12.73
CA PHE A 82 -3.80 -4.36 12.23
C PHE A 82 -3.24 -5.79 12.07
N SER A 83 -1.92 -6.00 12.08
CA SER A 83 -1.34 -7.34 12.04
C SER A 83 -1.60 -8.13 13.32
N GLU A 84 -1.92 -7.46 14.43
CA GLU A 84 -2.32 -8.09 15.69
C GLU A 84 -3.75 -8.66 15.63
N CYS A 85 -4.51 -8.40 14.56
CA CYS A 85 -5.85 -8.94 14.37
C CYS A 85 -5.80 -10.48 14.21
N THR A 86 -6.34 -11.20 15.18
CA THR A 86 -6.37 -12.68 15.19
C THR A 86 -7.16 -13.26 14.01
N LEU A 87 -8.23 -12.60 13.56
CA LEU A 87 -9.01 -13.01 12.38
C LEU A 87 -8.15 -12.96 11.12
N LEU A 88 -7.37 -11.90 10.94
CA LEU A 88 -6.48 -11.76 9.80
C LEU A 88 -5.37 -12.81 9.85
N GLN A 89 -4.72 -13.00 11.00
CA GLN A 89 -3.65 -13.98 11.18
C GLN A 89 -4.13 -15.41 10.88
N ALA A 90 -5.31 -15.79 11.38
CA ALA A 90 -5.89 -17.10 11.15
C ALA A 90 -6.14 -17.35 9.65
N GLU A 91 -6.72 -16.37 8.95
CA GLU A 91 -7.00 -16.49 7.53
C GLU A 91 -5.72 -16.49 6.67
N ILE A 92 -4.69 -15.73 7.05
CA ILE A 92 -3.37 -15.78 6.40
C ILE A 92 -2.73 -17.17 6.55
N LYS A 93 -2.67 -17.70 7.79
CA LYS A 93 -2.12 -19.03 8.08
C LYS A 93 -2.87 -20.15 7.37
N LYS A 94 -4.18 -20.01 7.22
CA LYS A 94 -5.03 -20.96 6.48
C LYS A 94 -4.80 -20.88 4.97
N THR A 95 -4.57 -19.69 4.44
CA THR A 95 -4.50 -19.44 2.99
C THR A 95 -3.10 -19.72 2.41
N PHE A 96 -2.05 -19.47 3.19
CA PHE A 96 -0.67 -19.53 2.73
C PHE A 96 0.14 -20.53 3.55
N ILE A 97 0.93 -21.36 2.86
CA ILE A 97 1.78 -22.39 3.47
C ILE A 97 3.01 -21.78 4.16
N SER A 98 3.43 -20.58 3.74
CA SER A 98 4.58 -19.89 4.31
C SER A 98 4.42 -19.63 5.81
N GLU A 99 5.53 -19.74 6.55
CA GLU A 99 5.55 -19.28 7.93
C GLU A 99 5.16 -17.81 7.99
N SER A 100 4.31 -17.47 8.95
CA SER A 100 3.88 -16.09 9.19
C SER A 100 4.09 -15.74 10.64
N ASP A 101 4.67 -14.56 10.87
CA ASP A 101 5.03 -14.08 12.20
C ASP A 101 4.61 -12.61 12.38
N VAL A 102 4.25 -12.27 13.61
CA VAL A 102 3.85 -10.92 14.03
C VAL A 102 4.83 -10.49 15.10
N PRO A 103 5.74 -9.55 14.79
CA PRO A 103 6.70 -9.06 15.77
C PRO A 103 6.02 -8.50 17.02
N GLU A 104 6.70 -8.65 18.16
CA GLU A 104 6.30 -7.95 19.39
C GLU A 104 6.29 -6.44 19.14
N GLU A 105 5.22 -5.78 19.60
CA GLU A 105 4.93 -4.37 19.32
C GLU A 105 4.90 -4.09 17.81
N SER A 106 4.10 -4.88 17.05
CA SER A 106 4.05 -4.82 15.58
C SER A 106 3.73 -3.42 15.04
N SER A 107 2.97 -2.64 15.82
CA SER A 107 2.64 -1.24 15.55
C SER A 107 3.87 -0.30 15.56
N LEU A 108 4.93 -0.67 16.29
CA LEU A 108 6.18 0.10 16.42
C LEU A 108 7.33 -0.48 15.60
N THR A 109 7.22 -1.70 15.06
CA THR A 109 8.32 -2.36 14.33
C THR A 109 8.92 -1.50 13.24
N VAL A 110 8.09 -0.80 12.46
CA VAL A 110 8.57 0.08 11.36
C VAL A 110 9.42 1.24 11.92
N LEU A 111 8.97 1.86 13.02
CA LEU A 111 9.69 2.94 13.67
C LEU A 111 11.01 2.43 14.27
N LYS A 112 10.98 1.31 14.99
CA LYS A 112 12.18 0.68 15.55
C LYS A 112 13.22 0.40 14.46
N GLY A 113 12.80 -0.16 13.33
CA GLY A 113 13.67 -0.40 12.17
C GLY A 113 14.26 0.89 11.60
N ALA A 114 13.49 1.98 11.55
CA ALA A 114 13.97 3.28 11.10
C ALA A 114 15.02 3.88 12.06
N VAL A 115 14.80 3.76 13.37
CA VAL A 115 15.77 4.21 14.40
C VAL A 115 17.07 3.42 14.30
N LEU A 116 17.00 2.09 14.20
CA LEU A 116 18.16 1.23 14.00
C LEU A 116 18.95 1.60 12.73
N PHE A 117 18.24 1.86 11.62
CA PHE A 117 18.86 2.32 10.38
C PHE A 117 19.50 3.71 10.53
N GLY A 118 18.92 4.61 11.33
CA GLY A 118 19.51 5.91 11.64
C GLY A 118 20.84 5.79 12.40
N HIS A 119 20.91 4.88 13.39
CA HIS A 119 22.14 4.60 14.13
C HIS A 119 23.20 3.89 13.29
N ASN A 120 22.80 2.93 12.47
CA ASN A 120 23.69 2.22 11.56
C ASN A 120 23.10 2.16 10.16
N SER A 121 23.47 3.16 9.36
CA SER A 121 22.99 3.27 7.98
C SER A 121 23.70 2.32 7.00
N GLU A 122 24.65 1.51 7.46
CA GLU A 122 25.30 0.45 6.65
C GLU A 122 24.46 -0.84 6.62
N VAL A 123 23.46 -0.98 7.50
CA VAL A 123 22.59 -2.18 7.55
C VAL A 123 21.83 -2.40 6.23
N ILE A 124 21.57 -1.33 5.45
CA ILE A 124 20.92 -1.41 4.14
C ILE A 124 21.89 -1.00 3.04
N PHE A 125 22.49 -1.99 2.37
CA PHE A 125 23.49 -1.75 1.33
C PHE A 125 22.93 -1.33 -0.02
N SER A 126 21.69 -1.73 -0.34
CA SER A 126 21.08 -1.43 -1.64
C SER A 126 19.55 -1.40 -1.62
N ARG A 127 18.95 -0.77 -2.63
CA ARG A 127 17.49 -0.70 -2.84
C ARG A 127 17.15 -0.84 -4.31
N LYS A 128 16.01 -1.46 -4.63
CA LYS A 128 15.46 -1.46 -5.99
C LYS A 128 14.64 -0.19 -6.23
N THR A 129 14.85 0.45 -7.38
CA THR A 129 14.07 1.62 -7.78
C THR A 129 12.61 1.26 -8.07
N ARG A 130 11.69 2.10 -7.58
CA ARG A 130 10.24 1.88 -7.78
C ARG A 130 9.74 2.33 -9.15
N VAL A 131 10.44 3.29 -9.75
CA VAL A 131 10.08 3.94 -11.01
C VAL A 131 11.31 4.11 -11.89
N THR A 132 11.09 4.30 -13.20
CA THR A 132 12.14 4.72 -14.13
C THR A 132 12.31 6.22 -14.02
N GLY A 133 13.49 6.68 -13.63
CA GLY A 133 13.86 8.10 -13.53
C GLY A 133 14.75 8.51 -14.70
N GLY A 134 14.58 9.75 -15.15
CA GLY A 134 15.27 10.30 -16.31
C GLY A 134 14.96 11.77 -16.50
N VAL A 135 15.45 12.33 -17.60
CA VAL A 135 15.21 13.73 -17.97
C VAL A 135 14.65 13.82 -19.38
N GLY A 136 13.87 14.85 -19.65
CA GLY A 136 13.50 15.22 -21.01
C GLY A 136 14.71 15.84 -21.71
N CYS A 137 15.04 15.37 -22.90
CA CYS A 137 16.10 15.93 -23.71
C CYS A 137 15.73 15.89 -25.20
N THR A 138 16.54 16.56 -26.01
CA THR A 138 16.36 16.64 -27.46
C THR A 138 17.58 16.01 -28.15
N PRO A 139 17.72 14.67 -28.12
CA PRO A 139 18.90 14.01 -28.67
C PRO A 139 18.87 14.08 -30.19
N ILE A 140 20.05 13.91 -30.79
CA ILE A 140 20.19 13.68 -32.23
C ILE A 140 19.35 12.46 -32.59
N LEU A 141 18.65 12.54 -33.72
CA LEU A 141 17.75 11.51 -34.20
C LEU A 141 18.57 10.29 -34.68
N ILE A 142 18.78 9.32 -33.78
CA ILE A 142 19.49 8.06 -34.07
C ILE A 142 18.50 6.92 -34.36
N ARG A 143 17.23 7.08 -33.98
CA ARG A 143 16.15 6.08 -34.13
C ARG A 143 14.85 6.76 -34.54
N LYS A 144 13.81 5.97 -34.82
CA LYS A 144 12.46 6.49 -35.11
C LYS A 144 11.99 7.41 -33.98
N CYS A 145 11.57 8.61 -34.37
CA CYS A 145 10.88 9.60 -33.54
C CYS A 145 9.55 9.90 -34.23
N ASP A 146 8.50 10.13 -33.45
CA ASP A 146 7.21 10.53 -34.02
C ASP A 146 7.36 11.87 -34.74
N GLN A 147 6.73 12.02 -35.91
CA GLN A 147 6.90 13.20 -36.77
C GLN A 147 6.61 14.52 -36.03
N GLN A 148 5.67 14.50 -35.08
CA GLN A 148 5.33 15.67 -34.24
C GLN A 148 6.45 16.15 -33.31
N HIS A 149 7.45 15.31 -33.06
CA HIS A 149 8.60 15.62 -32.21
C HIS A 149 9.89 15.84 -33.02
N TYR A 150 9.82 15.78 -34.35
CA TYR A 150 10.97 16.01 -35.22
C TYR A 150 11.37 17.50 -35.25
N ILE A 151 12.67 17.76 -35.09
CA ILE A 151 13.26 19.10 -35.23
C ILE A 151 14.53 19.00 -36.07
N GLU A 152 14.73 19.95 -36.98
CA GLU A 152 15.94 20.09 -37.77
C GLU A 152 16.66 21.42 -37.48
N ARG A 153 17.97 21.35 -37.24
CA ARG A 153 18.85 22.48 -36.94
C ARG A 153 20.26 22.19 -37.47
N ASN A 154 20.86 23.12 -38.21
CA ASN A 154 22.22 23.00 -38.77
C ASN A 154 22.43 21.68 -39.52
N ASP A 155 21.52 21.34 -40.43
CA ASP A 155 21.50 20.08 -41.21
C ASP A 155 21.52 18.80 -40.37
N GLN A 156 21.14 18.91 -39.10
CA GLN A 156 21.05 17.80 -38.17
C GLN A 156 19.64 17.66 -37.59
N GLN A 157 19.20 16.42 -37.53
CA GLN A 157 17.86 16.04 -37.09
C GLN A 157 17.89 15.66 -35.61
N TYR A 158 16.87 16.07 -34.88
CA TYR A 158 16.71 15.86 -33.44
C TYR A 158 15.28 15.39 -33.12
N CYS A 159 15.13 14.73 -31.97
CA CYS A 159 13.83 14.32 -31.44
C CYS A 159 13.50 15.11 -30.17
N ASN A 160 12.55 16.04 -30.21
CA ASN A 160 12.19 16.87 -29.08
C ASN A 160 11.44 16.12 -27.99
N GLY A 161 11.80 16.37 -26.73
CA GLY A 161 11.08 15.79 -25.59
C GLY A 161 11.26 14.29 -25.42
N ALA A 162 12.34 13.72 -25.96
CA ALA A 162 12.67 12.33 -25.69
C ALA A 162 13.01 12.13 -24.20
N PHE A 163 12.54 11.03 -23.62
CA PHE A 163 12.85 10.69 -22.23
C PHE A 163 14.15 9.89 -22.15
N ASP A 164 15.25 10.56 -21.80
CA ASP A 164 16.52 9.87 -21.56
C ASP A 164 16.57 9.31 -20.14
N ILE A 165 16.69 7.99 -20.08
CA ILE A 165 16.60 7.24 -18.84
C ILE A 165 17.94 7.29 -18.13
N ILE A 166 17.94 7.84 -16.92
CA ILE A 166 19.10 7.81 -16.02
C ILE A 166 19.12 6.49 -15.26
N MET A 167 17.94 6.00 -14.85
CA MET A 167 17.81 4.80 -14.05
C MET A 167 16.48 4.10 -14.30
N ARG A 168 16.51 2.79 -14.59
CA ARG A 168 15.31 2.01 -14.85
C ARG A 168 14.63 1.58 -13.56
N LYS A 169 13.31 1.36 -13.61
CA LYS A 169 12.57 0.63 -12.58
C LYS A 169 13.21 -0.73 -12.30
N ASP A 170 13.13 -1.18 -11.05
CA ASP A 170 13.67 -2.45 -10.55
C ASP A 170 15.21 -2.55 -10.61
N THR A 171 15.92 -1.45 -10.93
CA THR A 171 17.39 -1.39 -10.86
C THR A 171 17.84 -1.45 -9.41
N ASN A 172 18.79 -2.33 -9.10
CA ASN A 172 19.39 -2.42 -7.77
C ASN A 172 20.47 -1.34 -7.60
N VAL A 173 20.28 -0.42 -6.66
CA VAL A 173 21.14 0.74 -6.42
C VAL A 173 21.81 0.60 -5.07
N ARG A 174 23.13 0.58 -5.04
CA ARG A 174 23.90 0.55 -3.79
C ARG A 174 23.95 1.94 -3.16
N LYS A 175 24.05 2.00 -1.83
CA LYS A 175 24.33 3.26 -1.12
C LYS A 175 25.61 3.90 -1.68
N GLY A 176 25.59 5.22 -1.88
CA GLY A 176 26.70 5.97 -2.47
C GLY A 176 26.83 5.90 -4.01
N THR A 177 25.95 5.14 -4.69
CA THR A 177 25.96 5.10 -6.17
C THR A 177 25.67 6.48 -6.74
N THR A 178 26.56 6.96 -7.61
CA THR A 178 26.36 8.18 -8.39
C THR A 178 26.25 7.82 -9.87
N VAL A 179 25.16 8.25 -10.51
CA VAL A 179 24.98 8.15 -11.96
C VAL A 179 25.12 9.54 -12.55
N LYS A 180 26.08 9.73 -13.46
CA LYS A 180 26.31 11.00 -14.15
C LYS A 180 25.99 10.85 -15.63
N LYS A 181 25.19 11.78 -16.15
CA LYS A 181 25.01 12.03 -17.58
C LYS A 181 25.20 13.51 -17.84
N ILE A 182 25.86 13.84 -18.93
CA ILE A 182 26.18 15.22 -19.32
C ILE A 182 25.32 15.57 -20.53
N TYR A 183 24.67 16.72 -20.46
CA TYR A 183 23.79 17.24 -21.52
C TYR A 183 24.34 18.57 -21.99
N HIS A 184 24.19 18.85 -23.29
CA HIS A 184 24.61 20.10 -23.89
C HIS A 184 23.40 20.78 -24.53
N SER A 185 23.34 22.11 -24.44
CA SER A 185 22.32 22.88 -25.14
C SER A 185 22.56 22.80 -26.65
N ILE A 186 21.50 22.60 -27.42
CA ILE A 186 21.53 22.81 -28.87
C ILE A 186 21.77 24.31 -29.08
N LYS A 187 22.90 24.68 -29.70
CA LYS A 187 23.19 26.07 -30.04
C LYS A 187 22.10 26.58 -30.99
N ARG A 188 21.55 27.76 -30.68
CA ARG A 188 20.55 28.42 -31.53
C ARG A 188 21.13 28.80 -32.87
#